data_AF-A0A0G0J0M3-F1
#
_entry.id   AF-A0A0G0J0M3-F1
#
_cell.length_a   1.000
_cell.length_b   1.000
_cell.length_c   1.000
_cell.angle_alpha   90.00
_cell.angle_beta   90.00
_cell.angle_gamma   90.00
#
_symmetry.space_group_name_H-M   'P 1'
#
loop_
_entity.id
_entity.type
_entity.pdbx_description
1 polymer ?
#
loop_
_entity_poly.entity_id
_entity_poly.type
_entity_poly.pdbx_seq_one_letter_code
_entity_poly.pdbx_strand_id
1 'polypeptide(L)'
;MKSYRLGNQPQEYELRQDFLGWTPENEAWSHLYMQNVCHREITIVNPVDGAKKTLFLYHFIIKEAFPMSFFSEERSRDWWTFAIVSEDEVSEKFIIPLP
;
A
#
# COMPACT_ATOMS: atom_id res chain seq x y z
N MET A 1 2.92 -9.64 -12.50
CA MET A 1 2.41 -9.16 -11.19
C MET A 1 2.62 -10.25 -10.15
N LYS A 2 3.01 -9.91 -8.92
CA LYS A 2 3.14 -10.88 -7.82
C LYS A 2 2.08 -10.58 -6.76
N SER A 3 1.46 -11.63 -6.25
CA SER A 3 0.50 -11.54 -5.15
C SER A 3 1.09 -12.13 -3.88
N TYR A 4 0.66 -11.61 -2.73
CA TYR A 4 1.13 -12.03 -1.42
C TYR A 4 -0.07 -12.29 -0.50
N ARG A 5 -0.03 -13.43 0.21
CA ARG A 5 -0.87 -13.65 1.39
C ARG A 5 -0.17 -13.02 2.58
N LEU A 6 -0.78 -11.98 3.13
CA LEU A 6 -0.26 -11.30 4.30
C LEU A 6 -0.63 -12.05 5.57
N GLY A 7 0.21 -11.96 6.60
CA GLY A 7 -0.06 -12.53 7.92
C GLY A 7 -1.41 -12.05 8.45
N ASN A 8 -2.20 -12.97 9.01
CA ASN A 8 -3.54 -12.71 9.57
C ASN A 8 -4.58 -12.15 8.57
N GLN A 9 -4.34 -12.23 7.26
CA GLN A 9 -5.31 -11.86 6.23
C GLN A 9 -5.86 -13.09 5.50
N PRO A 10 -7.17 -13.16 5.21
CA PRO A 10 -7.79 -14.35 4.62
C PRO A 10 -7.53 -14.50 3.12
N GLN A 11 -7.10 -13.42 2.45
CA GLN A 11 -6.96 -13.36 1.00
C GLN A 11 -5.54 -12.98 0.56
N GLU A 12 -5.26 -13.21 -0.72
CA GLU A 12 -4.06 -12.71 -1.39
C GLU A 12 -4.33 -11.34 -1.99
N TYR A 13 -3.29 -10.52 -2.05
CA TYR A 13 -3.35 -9.20 -2.62
C TYR A 13 -2.24 -9.03 -3.65
N GLU A 14 -2.57 -8.42 -4.77
CA GLU A 14 -1.61 -8.05 -5.79
C GLU A 14 -0.74 -6.88 -5.32
N LEU A 15 0.60 -6.98 -5.42
CA LEU A 15 1.47 -5.83 -5.18
C LEU A 15 1.66 -5.03 -6.47
N ARG A 16 1.08 -3.83 -6.54
CA ARG A 16 1.19 -2.93 -7.69
C ARG A 16 2.36 -1.97 -7.54
N GLN A 17 3.33 -2.14 -8.44
CA GLN A 17 4.59 -1.38 -8.44
C GLN A 17 4.52 -0.11 -9.28
N ASP A 18 3.43 0.09 -10.02
CA ASP A 18 3.18 1.32 -10.78
C ASP A 18 3.03 2.54 -9.85
N PHE A 19 2.76 2.29 -8.56
CA PHE A 19 2.69 3.29 -7.49
C PHE A 19 4.00 3.46 -6.73
N LEU A 20 5.11 2.88 -7.21
CA LEU A 20 6.41 3.00 -6.56
C LEU A 20 6.84 4.47 -6.48
N GLY A 21 7.13 4.93 -5.27
CA GLY A 21 7.55 6.30 -4.99
C GLY A 21 6.39 7.30 -4.92
N TRP A 22 5.15 6.88 -5.15
CA TRP A 22 3.99 7.74 -4.95
C TRP A 22 3.77 8.00 -3.47
N THR A 23 3.38 9.22 -3.13
CA THR A 23 3.22 9.65 -1.73
C THR A 23 1.77 10.07 -1.48
N PRO A 24 1.22 9.87 -0.28
CA PRO A 24 -0.05 10.49 0.08
C PRO A 24 0.04 12.02 0.00
N GLU A 25 -0.97 12.67 -0.58
CA GLU A 25 -1.01 14.12 -0.76
C GLU A 25 -1.00 14.90 0.56
N ASN A 26 -1.55 14.31 1.64
CA ASN A 26 -1.66 14.96 2.94
C ASN A 26 -0.46 14.64 3.85
N GLU A 27 0.24 15.67 4.33
CA GLU A 27 1.40 15.59 5.25
C GLU A 27 1.12 14.79 6.55
N ALA A 28 -0.14 14.66 6.95
CA ALA A 28 -0.53 13.93 8.16
C ALA A 28 -0.68 12.40 7.98
N TRP A 29 -0.27 11.82 6.84
CA TRP A 29 -0.48 10.39 6.59
C TRP A 29 0.27 9.46 7.55
N SER A 30 1.41 9.91 8.07
CA SER A 30 2.17 9.22 9.12
C SER A 30 1.35 9.04 10.41
N HIS A 31 0.39 9.93 10.69
CA HIS A 31 -0.54 9.77 11.81
C HIS A 31 -1.66 8.76 11.52
N LEU A 32 -2.01 8.55 10.25
CA LEU A 32 -3.01 7.56 9.83
C LEU A 32 -2.47 6.14 9.91
N TYR A 33 -1.17 6.00 9.69
CA TYR A 33 -0.47 4.73 9.89
C TYR A 33 -0.66 4.19 11.31
N MET A 34 -0.80 5.07 12.31
CA MET A 34 -1.11 4.68 13.69
C MET A 34 -2.58 4.28 13.91
N GLN A 35 -3.47 4.54 12.96
CA GLN A 35 -4.89 4.20 13.04
C GLN A 35 -5.13 2.84 12.37
N ASN A 36 -5.40 1.82 13.19
CA ASN A 36 -5.55 0.43 12.78
C ASN A 36 -6.61 0.17 11.70
N VAL A 37 -7.55 1.08 11.43
CA VAL A 37 -8.55 0.89 10.36
C VAL A 37 -8.91 2.26 9.79
N CYS A 38 -8.68 2.45 8.49
CA CYS A 38 -9.00 3.70 7.80
C CYS A 38 -9.80 3.38 6.54
N HIS A 39 -11.11 3.14 6.66
CA HIS A 39 -12.02 3.00 5.51
C HIS A 39 -12.33 4.41 4.98
N ARG A 40 -11.48 4.89 4.07
CA ARG A 40 -11.57 6.27 3.57
C ARG A 40 -10.85 6.43 2.25
N GLU A 41 -11.19 7.49 1.53
CA GLU A 41 -10.43 7.89 0.35
C GLU A 41 -9.06 8.47 0.74
N ILE A 42 -8.04 8.11 -0.03
CA ILE A 42 -6.70 8.66 0.02
C ILE A 42 -6.29 9.10 -1.38
N THR A 43 -5.80 10.34 -1.50
CA THR A 43 -5.17 10.81 -2.74
C THR A 43 -3.67 10.57 -2.63
N ILE A 44 -3.11 9.87 -3.60
CA ILE A 44 -1.68 9.67 -3.78
C ILE A 44 -1.19 10.49 -4.98
N VAL A 45 0.05 10.98 -4.90
CA VAL A 45 0.68 11.86 -5.86
C VAL A 45 1.98 11.24 -6.33
N ASN A 46 2.16 11.18 -7.64
CA ASN A 46 3.43 10.84 -8.25
C ASN A 46 4.38 12.04 -8.12
N PRO A 47 5.52 11.91 -7.41
CA PRO A 47 6.45 13.03 -7.24
C PRO A 47 7.17 13.42 -8.53
N VAL A 48 7.18 12.56 -9.56
CA VAL A 48 7.92 12.80 -10.81
C VAL A 48 7.17 13.76 -11.74
N ASP A 49 5.86 13.56 -11.91
CA ASP A 49 5.02 14.30 -12.87
C ASP A 49 3.85 15.05 -12.22
N GLY A 50 3.64 14.89 -10.90
CA GLY A 50 2.54 15.49 -10.17
C GLY A 50 1.18 14.82 -10.43
N ALA A 51 1.13 13.68 -11.11
CA ALA A 51 -0.10 12.94 -11.34
C ALA A 51 -0.74 12.53 -10.02
N LYS A 52 -2.06 12.68 -9.93
CA LYS A 52 -2.83 12.36 -8.73
C LYS A 52 -3.77 11.20 -8.99
N LYS A 53 -3.92 10.33 -8.00
CA LYS A 53 -4.90 9.25 -8.03
C LYS A 53 -5.57 9.13 -6.66
N THR A 54 -6.90 9.08 -6.66
CA THR A 54 -7.68 8.80 -5.45
C THR A 54 -7.99 7.31 -5.39
N LEU A 55 -7.73 6.69 -4.25
CA LEU A 55 -7.96 5.27 -3.97
C LEU A 55 -8.72 5.14 -2.66
N PHE A 56 -9.44 4.04 -2.50
CA PHE A 56 -10.05 3.70 -1.22
C PHE A 56 -9.04 2.94 -0.36
N LEU A 57 -8.63 3.54 0.75
CA LEU A 57 -7.76 2.93 1.75
C LEU A 57 -8.60 2.03 2.67
N TYR A 58 -8.03 0.89 3.06
CA TYR A 58 -8.58 0.05 4.13
C TYR A 58 -7.67 0.03 5.36
N HIS A 59 -6.39 -0.25 5.12
CA HIS A 59 -5.45 -0.54 6.18
C HIS A 59 -4.00 -0.33 5.72
N PHE A 60 -3.13 0.09 6.63
CA PHE A 60 -1.69 0.09 6.44
C PHE A 60 -1.09 -1.19 7.01
N ILE A 61 -0.07 -1.70 6.36
CA ILE A 61 0.69 -2.86 6.83
C ILE A 61 2.18 -2.55 6.80
N ILE A 62 2.92 -3.21 7.68
CA ILE A 62 4.37 -3.22 7.64
C ILE A 62 4.90 -4.38 6.81
N LYS A 63 6.14 -4.25 6.35
CA LYS A 63 6.89 -5.31 5.68
C LYS A 63 6.80 -6.66 6.38
N GLU A 64 6.77 -6.71 7.71
CA GLU A 64 6.67 -7.94 8.51
C GLU A 64 5.38 -8.74 8.28
N ALA A 65 4.34 -8.13 7.71
CA ALA A 65 3.14 -8.83 7.30
C ALA A 65 3.37 -9.74 6.07
N PHE A 66 4.45 -9.57 5.31
CA PHE A 66 4.73 -10.36 4.12
C PHE A 66 5.36 -11.72 4.44
N PRO A 67 5.21 -12.73 3.55
CA PRO A 67 5.90 -14.01 3.72
C PRO A 67 7.41 -13.85 3.61
N MET A 68 8.18 -14.77 4.24
CA MET A 68 9.65 -14.78 4.21
C MET A 68 10.25 -14.70 2.80
N SER A 69 9.56 -15.25 1.79
CA SER A 69 9.99 -15.18 0.39
C SER A 69 10.08 -13.75 -0.16
N PHE A 70 9.32 -12.81 0.40
CA PHE A 70 9.36 -11.40 0.03
C PHE A 70 10.69 -10.74 0.44
N PHE A 71 11.23 -11.12 1.59
CA PHE A 71 12.48 -10.55 2.12
C PHE A 71 13.72 -10.93 1.32
N SER A 72 13.65 -12.01 0.55
CA SER A 72 14.71 -12.42 -0.37
C SER A 72 14.72 -11.61 -1.67
N GLU A 73 13.67 -10.81 -1.93
CA GLU A 73 13.62 -9.97 -3.12
C GLU A 73 14.46 -8.70 -2.92
N GLU A 74 15.34 -8.40 -3.86
CA GLU A 74 16.23 -7.24 -3.81
C GLU A 74 15.45 -5.93 -3.60
N ARG A 75 14.36 -5.75 -4.35
CA ARG A 75 13.44 -4.62 -4.26
C ARG A 75 12.77 -4.43 -2.90
N SER A 76 12.70 -5.48 -2.07
CA SER A 76 12.06 -5.38 -0.76
C SER A 76 12.90 -4.56 0.23
N ARG A 77 14.19 -4.38 -0.02
CA ARG A 77 15.14 -3.74 0.91
C ARG A 77 14.77 -2.29 1.23
N ASP A 78 14.16 -1.61 0.27
CA ASP A 78 13.88 -0.18 0.36
C ASP A 78 12.45 0.14 0.83
N TRP A 79 11.60 -0.88 1.06
CA TRP A 79 10.20 -0.70 1.42
C TRP A 79 9.91 -1.10 2.85
N TRP A 80 9.27 -0.20 3.59
CA TRP A 80 8.93 -0.40 5.00
C TRP A 80 7.41 -0.46 5.24
N THR A 81 6.67 0.40 4.53
CA THR A 81 5.24 0.59 4.71
C THR A 81 4.47 0.31 3.42
N PHE A 82 3.30 -0.30 3.55
CA PHE A 82 2.41 -0.56 2.43
C PHE A 82 0.98 -0.19 2.81
N ALA A 83 0.16 0.12 1.80
CA ALA A 83 -1.26 0.32 1.98
C ALA A 83 -2.06 -0.74 1.21
N ILE A 84 -3.07 -1.30 1.88
CA ILE A 84 -4.12 -2.10 1.23
C ILE A 84 -5.20 -1.13 0.77
N VAL A 85 -5.39 -1.07 -0.54
CA VAL A 85 -6.25 -0.10 -1.22
C VAL A 85 -7.07 -0.77 -2.32
N SER A 86 -8.06 -0.06 -2.85
CA SER A 86 -8.82 -0.42 -4.05
C SER A 86 -9.17 0.84 -4.85
N GLU A 87 -9.68 0.68 -6.07
CA GLU A 87 -10.15 1.82 -6.88
C GLU A 87 -11.43 2.46 -6.26
N ASP A 88 -12.30 1.66 -5.65
CA ASP A 88 -13.50 2.08 -4.90
C ASP A 88 -13.82 1.08 -3.76
N GLU A 89 -14.86 1.34 -2.95
CA GLU A 89 -15.22 0.51 -1.78
C GLU A 89 -15.60 -0.95 -2.10
N VAL A 90 -15.97 -1.27 -3.34
CA VAL A 90 -16.42 -2.64 -3.72
C VAL A 90 -15.43 -3.38 -4.61
N SER A 91 -14.42 -2.67 -5.13
CA SER A 91 -13.38 -3.20 -6.01
C SER A 91 -12.42 -4.16 -5.31
N GLU A 92 -11.74 -4.97 -6.13
CA GLU A 92 -10.67 -5.84 -5.65
C GLU A 92 -9.55 -5.04 -4.97
N LYS A 93 -9.08 -5.58 -3.85
CA LYS A 93 -8.04 -4.96 -3.03
C LYS A 93 -6.66 -5.33 -3.56
N PHE A 94 -5.76 -4.37 -3.57
CA PHE A 94 -4.35 -4.55 -3.90
C PHE A 94 -3.47 -3.81 -2.90
N ILE A 95 -2.17 -4.10 -2.95
CA ILE A 95 -1.15 -3.48 -2.11
C ILE A 95 -0.34 -2.50 -2.95
N ILE A 96 -0.07 -1.33 -2.39
CA ILE A 96 0.92 -0.37 -2.93
C ILE A 96 2.04 -0.13 -1.92
N PRO A 97 3.31 -0.03 -2.37
CA PRO A 97 4.39 0.43 -1.51
C PRO A 97 4.26 1.92 -1.23
N LEU A 98 4.56 2.34 -0.01
CA LEU A 98 4.64 3.75 0.39
C LEU A 98 6.07 4.09 0.84
N PRO A 99 6.52 5.34 0.66
CA PRO A 99 7.83 5.80 1.11
C PRO A 99 8.00 5.82 2.63
#